data_AF-A0A5C5XS99-F1
#
_entry.id   AF-A0A5C5XS99-F1
#
_cell.length_a   1.000
_cell.length_b   1.000
_cell.length_c   1.000
_cell.angle_alpha   90.00
_cell.angle_beta   90.00
_cell.angle_gamma   90.00
#
_symmetry.space_group_name_H-M   'P 1'
#
loop_
_entity.id
_entity.type
_entity.pdbx_description
1 polymer ?
#
loop_
_entity_poly.entity_id
_entity_poly.type
_entity_poly.pdbx_seq_one_letter_code
_entity_poly.pdbx_strand_id
1 'polypeptide(L)'
;MADLWWRGHLSGLPVAIVFAIALNWFLVAKFLYPGWLSGGLIHVGFWVAIIVWGFWVQRSLRELPERLVPREVTEKPDRFGEAHAAYLAGDWERAEALLTQTLAIEPRDPPALLMLCGVYRHTGRVESAEILLEEMRRIEVADNWRLELAAEARRLARSAEEPIPAV
;
A
#
# COMPACT_ATOMS: atom_id res chain seq x y z
N MET A 1 -9.73 -14.93 8.72
CA MET A 1 -8.51 -14.66 9.54
C MET A 1 -7.20 -14.88 8.77
N ALA A 2 -7.20 -15.52 7.59
CA ALA A 2 -6.00 -15.67 6.76
C ALA A 2 -5.71 -14.45 5.84
N ASP A 3 -6.71 -13.61 5.53
CA ASP A 3 -6.54 -12.45 4.64
C ASP A 3 -5.73 -11.29 5.21
N LEU A 4 -5.50 -11.25 6.53
CA LEU A 4 -4.66 -10.21 7.12
C LEU A 4 -3.16 -10.43 6.88
N TRP A 5 -2.76 -11.68 6.59
CA TRP A 5 -1.36 -12.02 6.35
C TRP A 5 -0.93 -11.80 4.89
N TRP A 6 -1.88 -11.69 3.96
CA TRP A 6 -1.65 -11.56 2.52
C TRP A 6 -1.33 -10.12 2.06
N ARG A 7 -1.52 -9.10 2.91
CA ARG A 7 -1.30 -7.68 2.56
C ARG A 7 0.04 -7.11 3.05
N GLY A 8 1.09 -7.93 3.04
CA GLY A 8 2.48 -7.47 2.80
C GLY A 8 3.02 -6.29 3.60
N HIS A 9 2.46 -5.93 4.76
CA HIS A 9 2.99 -4.85 5.59
C HIS A 9 4.12 -5.39 6.45
N LEU A 10 5.23 -5.77 5.80
CA LEU A 10 6.44 -6.27 6.45
C LEU A 10 7.24 -5.13 7.11
N SER A 11 6.79 -3.87 7.01
CA SER A 11 7.53 -2.73 7.57
C SER A 11 7.62 -2.74 9.11
N GLY A 12 6.79 -3.54 9.80
CA GLY A 12 6.89 -3.75 11.25
C GLY A 12 7.90 -4.82 11.70
N LEU A 13 8.29 -5.75 10.82
CA LEU A 13 9.17 -6.88 11.17
C LEU A 13 10.59 -6.46 11.54
N PRO A 14 11.26 -5.56 10.81
CA PRO A 14 12.60 -5.09 11.18
C PRO A 14 12.62 -4.45 12.57
N VAL A 15 11.59 -3.68 12.90
CA VAL A 15 11.45 -3.03 14.22
C VAL A 15 11.28 -4.07 15.33
N ALA A 16 10.45 -5.09 15.11
CA ALA A 16 10.27 -6.19 16.06
C ALA A 16 11.56 -7.00 16.29
N ILE A 17 12.33 -7.25 15.22
CA ILE A 17 13.62 -7.96 15.30
C ILE A 17 14.65 -7.12 16.08
N VAL A 18 14.77 -5.83 15.76
CA VAL A 18 15.68 -4.92 16.47
C VAL A 18 15.33 -4.83 17.95
N PHE A 19 14.05 -4.72 18.29
CA PHE A 19 13.58 -4.74 19.67
C PHE A 19 13.93 -6.04 20.39
N ALA A 20 13.68 -7.19 19.75
CA ALA A 20 13.98 -8.50 20.33
C ALA A 20 15.48 -8.67 20.60
N ILE A 21 16.34 -8.24 19.68
CA ILE A 21 17.81 -8.28 19.85
C ILE A 21 18.25 -7.37 21.00
N ALA A 22 17.73 -6.13 21.06
CA ALA A 22 18.09 -5.19 22.11
C ALA A 22 17.65 -5.66 23.51
N LEU A 23 16.43 -6.19 23.61
CA LEU A 23 15.90 -6.76 24.86
C LEU A 23 16.73 -7.97 25.31
N ASN A 24 17.08 -8.85 24.38
CA ASN A 24 17.83 -10.05 24.70
C ASN A 24 19.28 -9.72 25.10
N TRP A 25 19.93 -8.78 24.41
CA TRP A 25 21.23 -8.24 24.82
C TRP A 25 21.19 -7.68 26.24
N PHE A 26 20.16 -6.88 26.56
CA PHE A 26 20.01 -6.27 27.89
C PHE A 26 19.88 -7.33 28.99
N LEU A 27 19.10 -8.39 28.74
CA LEU A 27 18.95 -9.50 29.68
C LEU A 27 20.28 -10.22 29.91
N VAL A 28 21.03 -10.53 28.84
CA VAL A 28 22.35 -11.18 28.93
C VAL A 28 23.37 -10.29 29.67
N ALA A 29 23.43 -9.00 29.34
CA ALA A 29 24.35 -8.07 29.98
C ALA A 29 24.07 -7.88 31.48
N LYS A 30 22.79 -7.87 31.89
CA LYS A 30 22.39 -7.68 33.30
C LYS A 30 22.54 -8.95 34.13
N PHE A 31 22.16 -10.11 33.61
CA PHE A 31 22.09 -11.35 34.40
C PHE A 31 23.31 -12.26 34.24
N LEU A 32 23.96 -12.27 33.08
CA LEU A 32 25.05 -13.21 32.79
C LEU A 32 26.44 -12.63 33.08
N TYR A 33 26.62 -11.31 33.00
CA TYR A 33 27.92 -10.63 33.21
C TYR A 33 27.84 -9.38 34.11
N PRO A 34 27.55 -9.54 35.41
CA PRO A 34 27.29 -8.44 36.33
C PRO A 34 28.50 -7.51 36.62
N GLY A 35 29.72 -7.86 36.20
CA GLY A 35 30.95 -7.09 36.48
C GLY A 35 31.50 -6.24 35.33
N TRP A 36 30.92 -6.31 34.13
CA TRP A 36 31.50 -5.71 32.91
C TRP A 36 31.01 -4.29 32.59
N LEU A 37 29.88 -3.86 33.14
CA LEU A 37 29.34 -2.51 32.94
C LEU A 37 29.08 -1.84 34.29
N SER A 38 29.52 -0.59 34.43
CA SER A 38 29.13 0.23 35.59
C SER A 38 27.60 0.40 35.60
N GLY A 39 26.98 0.22 36.78
CA GLY A 39 25.52 0.24 36.90
C GLY A 39 24.87 1.50 36.31
N GLY A 40 25.56 2.64 36.41
CA GLY A 40 25.10 3.91 35.82
C GLY A 40 24.96 3.88 34.29
N LEU A 41 25.86 3.20 33.58
CA LEU A 41 25.84 3.15 32.11
C LEU A 41 24.67 2.29 31.60
N ILE A 42 24.32 1.22 32.32
CA ILE A 42 23.16 0.37 32.02
C ILE A 42 21.85 1.15 32.16
N HIS A 43 21.74 1.97 33.22
CA HIS A 43 20.55 2.79 33.44
C HIS A 43 20.36 3.85 32.36
N VAL A 44 21.43 4.55 31.97
CA VAL A 44 21.37 5.53 30.88
C VAL A 44 20.99 4.86 29.56
N GLY A 45 21.61 3.73 29.22
CA GLY A 45 21.27 2.97 28.01
C GLY A 45 19.81 2.50 27.98
N PHE A 46 19.27 2.07 29.12
CA PHE A 46 17.88 1.66 29.25
C PHE A 46 16.89 2.82 29.00
N TRP A 47 17.15 3.98 29.60
CA TRP A 47 16.31 5.16 29.39
C TRP A 47 16.38 5.67 27.96
N VAL A 48 17.57 5.68 27.35
CA VAL A 48 17.73 6.03 25.93
C VAL A 48 16.95 5.06 25.03
N ALA A 49 17.02 3.75 25.31
CA ALA A 49 16.26 2.75 24.56
C ALA A 49 14.74 2.95 24.68
N ILE A 50 14.24 3.26 25.89
CA ILE A 50 12.81 3.59 26.10
C ILE A 50 12.41 4.84 25.32
N ILE A 51 13.23 5.90 25.33
CA ILE A 51 12.94 7.14 24.62
C ILE A 51 12.89 6.90 23.10
N VAL A 52 13.88 6.18 22.57
CA VAL A 52 13.93 5.82 21.14
C VAL A 52 12.71 4.97 20.78
N TRP A 53 12.41 3.93 21.56
CA TRP A 53 11.26 3.07 21.33
C TRP A 53 9.94 3.86 21.38
N GLY A 54 9.76 4.71 22.39
CA GLY A 54 8.59 5.58 22.53
C GLY A 54 8.43 6.54 21.36
N PHE A 55 9.52 7.13 20.87
CA PHE A 55 9.51 7.97 19.68
C PHE A 55 9.06 7.21 18.43
N TRP A 56 9.62 6.01 18.20
CA TRP A 56 9.24 5.16 17.07
C TRP A 56 7.79 4.67 17.16
N VAL A 57 7.32 4.27 18.34
CA VAL A 57 5.93 3.88 18.60
C VAL A 57 4.98 5.04 18.38
N GLN A 58 5.31 6.23 18.88
CA GLN A 58 4.50 7.42 18.70
C GLN A 58 4.42 7.85 17.23
N ARG A 59 5.53 7.75 16.49
CA ARG A 59 5.53 7.96 15.04
C ARG A 59 4.64 6.95 14.32
N SER A 60 4.77 5.67 14.65
CA SER A 60 3.93 4.61 14.10
C SER A 60 2.44 4.84 14.40
N LEU A 61 2.09 5.21 15.64
CA LEU A 61 0.73 5.56 16.06
C LEU A 61 0.16 6.79 15.32
N ARG A 62 1.00 7.74 14.93
CA ARG A 62 0.60 8.88 14.10
C ARG A 62 0.37 8.50 12.63
N GLU A 63 1.07 7.48 12.13
CA GLU A 63 0.92 6.94 10.77
C GLU A 63 -0.23 5.91 10.66
N LEU A 64 -0.70 5.37 11.79
CA LEU A 64 -1.81 4.41 11.86
C LEU A 64 -3.19 4.95 11.43
N PRO A 65 -3.65 6.18 11.76
CA PRO A 65 -4.99 6.64 11.38
C PRO A 65 -5.22 6.73 9.87
N GLU A 66 -4.17 6.90 9.04
CA GLU A 66 -4.30 6.82 7.58
C GLU A 66 -4.44 5.38 7.06
N ARG A 67 -3.93 4.39 7.80
CA ARG A 67 -3.98 2.95 7.45
C ARG A 67 -5.16 2.22 8.11
N LEU A 68 -5.69 2.80 9.17
CA LEU A 68 -6.83 2.35 9.96
C LEU A 68 -8.00 3.33 9.80
N VAL A 69 -8.26 3.85 8.60
CA VAL A 69 -9.67 4.05 8.24
C VAL A 69 -10.21 2.63 8.32
N PRO A 70 -11.00 2.27 9.36
CA PRO A 70 -11.65 0.97 9.35
C PRO A 70 -12.36 0.93 8.02
N ARG A 71 -12.24 -0.18 7.29
CA ARG A 71 -13.19 -0.50 6.24
C ARG A 71 -14.54 -0.23 6.89
N GLU A 72 -15.16 0.93 6.62
CA GLU A 72 -16.57 1.07 6.86
C GLU A 72 -17.07 -0.17 6.14
N VAL A 73 -17.76 -1.03 6.88
CA VAL A 73 -18.53 -2.09 6.24
C VAL A 73 -19.61 -1.33 5.51
N THR A 74 -19.22 -0.71 4.42
CA THR A 74 -20.06 0.07 3.56
C THR A 74 -20.95 -1.01 3.01
N GLU A 75 -22.23 -0.99 3.38
CA GLU A 75 -23.24 -1.92 2.86
C GLU A 75 -23.38 -1.82 1.33
N LYS A 76 -22.68 -0.86 0.71
CA LYS A 76 -22.58 -0.74 -0.73
C LYS A 76 -21.90 -2.00 -1.29
N PRO A 77 -22.60 -2.73 -2.19
CA PRO A 77 -22.04 -3.93 -2.80
C PRO A 77 -20.77 -3.58 -3.56
N ASP A 78 -19.79 -4.48 -3.51
CA ASP A 78 -18.63 -4.43 -4.40
C ASP A 78 -19.09 -4.63 -5.85
N ARG A 79 -19.01 -3.58 -6.65
CA ARG A 79 -19.46 -3.55 -8.05
C ARG A 79 -18.34 -3.84 -9.04
N PHE A 80 -17.17 -4.26 -8.57
CA PHE A 80 -16.04 -4.58 -9.43
C PHE A 80 -16.39 -5.66 -10.49
N GLY A 81 -17.18 -6.67 -10.12
CA GLY A 81 -17.63 -7.70 -11.05
C GLY A 81 -18.49 -7.17 -12.19
N GLU A 82 -19.40 -6.23 -11.90
CA GLU A 82 -20.22 -5.54 -12.91
C GLU A 82 -19.36 -4.63 -13.79
N ALA A 83 -18.41 -3.92 -13.18
CA ALA A 83 -17.48 -3.06 -13.89
C ALA A 83 -16.63 -3.86 -14.89
N HIS A 84 -16.16 -5.04 -14.47
CA HIS A 84 -15.39 -5.93 -15.31
C HIS A 84 -16.22 -6.48 -16.48
N ALA A 85 -17.49 -6.83 -16.23
CA ALA A 85 -18.40 -7.24 -17.31
C ALA A 85 -18.64 -6.11 -18.32
N ALA A 86 -18.85 -4.87 -17.85
CA ALA A 86 -19.00 -3.70 -18.71
C ALA A 86 -17.73 -3.42 -19.54
N TYR A 87 -16.55 -3.55 -18.91
CA TYR A 87 -15.26 -3.41 -19.58
C TYR A 87 -15.09 -4.44 -20.71
N LEU A 88 -15.40 -5.70 -20.44
CA LEU A 88 -15.33 -6.77 -21.45
C LEU A 88 -16.37 -6.60 -22.57
N ALA A 89 -17.50 -5.97 -22.28
CA ALA A 89 -18.51 -5.62 -23.27
C ALA A 89 -18.13 -4.38 -24.12
N GLY A 90 -17.05 -3.68 -23.77
CA GLY A 90 -16.64 -2.42 -24.43
C GLY A 90 -17.52 -1.22 -24.07
N ASP A 91 -18.35 -1.32 -23.03
CA ASP A 91 -19.17 -0.23 -22.52
C ASP A 91 -18.33 0.63 -21.56
N TRP A 92 -17.52 1.51 -22.15
CA TRP A 92 -16.51 2.29 -21.43
C TRP A 92 -17.12 3.26 -20.42
N GLU A 93 -18.24 3.92 -20.76
CA GLU A 93 -18.91 4.86 -19.87
C GLU A 93 -19.44 4.16 -18.62
N ARG A 94 -20.09 3.00 -18.81
CA ARG A 94 -20.59 2.21 -17.69
C ARG A 94 -19.46 1.61 -16.86
N ALA A 95 -18.41 1.12 -17.51
CA ALA A 95 -17.23 0.59 -16.82
C ALA A 95 -16.58 1.65 -15.94
N GLU A 96 -16.37 2.87 -16.46
CA GLU A 96 -15.86 4.00 -15.69
C GLU A 96 -16.74 4.32 -14.49
N ALA A 97 -18.05 4.50 -14.70
CA ALA A 97 -18.97 4.85 -13.61
C ALA A 97 -18.98 3.81 -12.48
N LEU A 98 -18.91 2.52 -12.82
CA LEU A 98 -18.87 1.42 -11.84
C LEU A 98 -17.50 1.34 -11.14
N LEU A 99 -16.40 1.60 -11.86
CA LEU A 99 -15.05 1.67 -11.29
C LEU A 99 -14.90 2.83 -10.33
N THR A 100 -15.39 4.02 -10.67
CA THR A 100 -15.37 5.19 -9.77
C THR A 100 -16.16 4.91 -8.49
N GLN A 101 -17.30 4.21 -8.58
CA GLN A 101 -18.05 3.79 -7.39
C GLN A 101 -17.28 2.77 -6.54
N THR A 102 -16.56 1.85 -7.18
CA THR A 102 -15.71 0.87 -6.50
C THR A 102 -14.55 1.56 -5.77
N LEU A 103 -13.88 2.49 -6.44
CA LEU A 103 -12.78 3.29 -5.88
C LEU A 103 -13.25 4.29 -4.82
N ALA A 104 -14.51 4.71 -4.83
CA ALA A 104 -15.08 5.50 -3.74
C ALA A 104 -15.19 4.71 -2.43
N ILE A 105 -15.22 3.36 -2.50
CA ILE A 105 -15.23 2.47 -1.34
C ILE A 105 -13.80 2.10 -0.94
N GLU A 106 -12.97 1.68 -1.92
CA GLU A 106 -11.56 1.36 -1.72
C GLU A 106 -10.70 2.17 -2.70
N PRO A 107 -10.23 3.38 -2.30
CA PRO A 107 -9.49 4.28 -3.19
C PRO A 107 -8.16 3.73 -3.69
N ARG A 108 -7.61 2.70 -3.03
CA ARG A 108 -6.30 2.13 -3.33
C ARG A 108 -6.39 0.68 -3.79
N ASP A 109 -7.48 0.30 -4.46
CA ASP A 109 -7.66 -1.03 -5.03
C ASP A 109 -6.91 -1.18 -6.38
N PRO A 110 -5.80 -1.95 -6.46
CA PRO A 110 -5.00 -2.04 -7.69
C PRO A 110 -5.75 -2.60 -8.91
N PRO A 111 -6.61 -3.64 -8.80
CA PRO A 111 -7.44 -4.12 -9.89
C PRO A 111 -8.35 -3.05 -10.48
N ALA A 112 -9.08 -2.31 -9.64
CA ALA A 112 -9.97 -1.25 -10.10
C ALA A 112 -9.21 -0.09 -10.77
N LEU A 113 -8.07 0.32 -10.21
CA LEU A 113 -7.22 1.37 -10.79
C LEU A 113 -6.61 0.95 -12.14
N LEU A 114 -6.11 -0.29 -12.28
CA LEU A 114 -5.58 -0.81 -13.53
C LEU A 114 -6.66 -0.89 -14.62
N MET A 115 -7.86 -1.36 -14.27
CA MET A 115 -8.95 -1.46 -15.23
C MET A 115 -9.44 -0.06 -15.65
N LEU A 116 -9.46 0.92 -14.74
CA LEU A 116 -9.79 2.31 -15.06
C LEU A 116 -8.76 2.95 -15.99
N CYS A 117 -7.47 2.66 -15.78
CA CYS A 117 -6.42 3.06 -16.71
C CYS A 117 -6.67 2.50 -18.13
N GLY A 118 -7.09 1.23 -18.22
CA GLY A 118 -7.50 0.62 -19.48
C GLY A 118 -8.69 1.34 -20.13
N VAL A 119 -9.70 1.72 -19.36
CA VAL A 119 -10.87 2.49 -19.84
C VAL A 119 -10.42 3.85 -20.40
N TYR A 120 -9.56 4.57 -19.69
CA TYR A 120 -9.02 5.85 -20.16
C TYR A 120 -8.21 5.70 -21.45
N ARG A 121 -7.41 4.64 -21.58
CA ARG A 121 -6.71 4.33 -22.83
C ARG A 121 -7.69 4.06 -23.98
N HIS A 122 -8.75 3.28 -23.75
CA HIS A 122 -9.76 2.97 -24.77
C HIS A 122 -10.64 4.15 -25.17
N THR A 123 -10.80 5.14 -24.29
CA THR A 123 -11.55 6.38 -24.55
C THR A 123 -10.67 7.52 -25.06
N GLY A 124 -9.38 7.26 -25.35
CA GLY A 124 -8.42 8.26 -25.85
C GLY A 124 -7.93 9.26 -24.79
N ARG A 125 -8.31 9.09 -23.52
CA ARG A 125 -7.88 9.92 -22.38
C ARG A 125 -6.53 9.46 -21.85
N VAL A 126 -5.52 9.47 -22.72
CA VAL A 126 -4.16 8.97 -22.44
C VAL A 126 -3.53 9.72 -21.27
N GLU A 127 -3.65 11.05 -21.20
CA GLU A 127 -3.10 11.86 -20.12
C GLU A 127 -3.65 11.46 -18.75
N SER A 128 -4.97 11.25 -18.64
CA SER A 128 -5.60 10.80 -17.38
C SER A 128 -5.13 9.40 -16.97
N ALA A 129 -4.89 8.52 -17.95
CA ALA A 129 -4.37 7.18 -17.70
C ALA A 129 -2.91 7.19 -17.21
N GLU A 130 -2.10 8.12 -17.73
CA GLU A 130 -0.71 8.36 -17.33
C GLU A 130 -0.61 8.83 -15.89
N ILE A 131 -1.42 9.82 -15.52
CA ILE A 131 -1.51 10.34 -14.15
C ILE A 131 -1.89 9.21 -13.18
N LEU A 132 -2.91 8.42 -13.54
CA LEU A 132 -3.38 7.31 -12.70
C LEU A 132 -2.31 6.22 -12.50
N LEU A 133 -1.53 5.89 -13.55
CA LEU A 133 -0.42 4.93 -13.45
C LEU A 133 0.70 5.44 -12.53
N GLU A 134 1.01 6.73 -12.60
CA GLU A 134 2.02 7.35 -11.75
C GLU A 134 1.57 7.39 -10.28
N GLU A 135 0.29 7.66 -10.02
CA GLU A 135 -0.29 7.56 -8.67
C GLU A 135 -0.21 6.13 -8.13
N MET A 136 -0.56 5.11 -8.95
CA MET A 136 -0.47 3.71 -8.55
C MET A 136 0.94 3.29 -8.16
N ARG A 137 1.98 3.73 -8.90
CA ARG A 137 3.38 3.39 -8.60
C ARG A 137 3.86 3.88 -7.23
N ARG A 138 3.17 4.84 -6.64
CA ARG A 138 3.49 5.38 -5.30
C ARG A 138 2.84 4.60 -4.17
N ILE A 139 1.96 3.65 -4.47
CA ILE A 139 1.25 2.84 -3.47
C ILE A 139 2.04 1.54 -3.21
N GLU A 140 2.41 1.26 -1.96
CA GLU A 140 3.15 0.03 -1.58
C GLU A 140 2.45 -1.27 -2.07
N VAL A 141 1.12 -1.29 -2.09
CA VAL A 141 0.33 -2.46 -2.55
C VAL A 141 0.54 -2.75 -4.05
N ALA A 142 0.96 -1.76 -4.83
CA ALA A 142 1.18 -1.87 -6.26
C ALA A 142 2.45 -2.64 -6.64
N ASP A 143 3.37 -2.90 -5.70
CA ASP A 143 4.58 -3.69 -5.94
C ASP A 143 4.25 -5.12 -6.44
N ASN A 144 3.15 -5.69 -5.94
CA ASN A 144 2.65 -6.99 -6.39
C ASN A 144 2.11 -6.96 -7.83
N TRP A 145 1.83 -5.77 -8.37
CA TRP A 145 1.22 -5.52 -9.68
C TRP A 145 2.21 -4.87 -10.66
N ARG A 146 3.51 -4.93 -10.37
CA ARG A 146 4.56 -4.24 -11.13
C ARG A 146 4.61 -4.67 -12.59
N LEU A 147 4.34 -5.95 -12.88
CA LEU A 147 4.36 -6.48 -14.24
C LEU A 147 3.19 -5.94 -15.06
N GLU A 148 2.01 -5.88 -14.46
CA GLU A 148 0.76 -5.38 -15.01
C GLU A 148 0.86 -3.89 -15.27
N LEU A 149 1.39 -3.12 -14.30
CA LEU A 149 1.67 -1.69 -14.46
C LEU A 149 2.65 -1.41 -15.60
N ALA A 150 3.71 -2.21 -15.71
CA ALA A 150 4.67 -2.07 -16.79
C ALA A 150 4.04 -2.45 -18.15
N ALA A 151 3.15 -3.43 -18.18
CA ALA A 151 2.43 -3.82 -19.38
C ALA A 151 1.44 -2.74 -19.82
N GLU A 152 0.71 -2.13 -18.88
CA GLU A 152 -0.23 -1.05 -19.18
C GLU A 152 0.51 0.21 -19.64
N ALA A 153 1.61 0.58 -18.98
CA ALA A 153 2.44 1.69 -19.44
C ALA A 153 2.95 1.52 -20.89
N ARG A 154 3.33 0.29 -21.27
CA ARG A 154 3.70 -0.02 -22.68
C ARG A 154 2.50 0.04 -23.64
N ARG A 155 1.29 -0.30 -23.18
CA ARG A 155 0.08 -0.12 -24.00
C ARG A 155 -0.24 1.36 -24.17
N LEU A 156 -0.07 2.15 -23.12
CA LEU A 156 -0.33 3.58 -23.15
C LEU A 156 0.62 4.32 -24.10
N ALA A 157 1.92 4.04 -24.02
CA ALA A 157 2.93 4.63 -24.90
C ALA A 157 2.60 4.38 -26.39
N ARG A 158 2.16 3.17 -26.72
CA ARG A 158 1.71 2.84 -28.09
C ARG A 158 0.45 3.59 -28.50
N SER A 159 -0.53 3.73 -27.60
CA SER A 159 -1.74 4.51 -27.87
C SER A 159 -1.48 6.03 -27.99
N ALA A 160 -0.40 6.54 -27.40
CA ALA A 160 0.04 7.92 -27.62
C ALA A 160 0.66 8.12 -29.01
N GLU A 161 1.39 7.12 -29.51
CA GLU A 161 1.98 7.12 -30.86
C GLU A 161 0.94 6.90 -31.98
N GLU A 162 -0.10 6.11 -31.70
CA GLU A 162 -1.23 5.85 -32.60
C GLU A 162 -2.56 6.31 -31.97
N PRO A 163 -2.90 7.63 -32.07
CA PRO A 163 -4.12 8.16 -31.48
C PRO A 163 -5.36 7.48 -32.07
N ILE A 164 -6.22 6.96 -31.19
CA ILE A 164 -7.52 6.40 -31.60
C ILE A 164 -8.33 7.54 -32.24
N PRO A 165 -8.88 7.38 -33.45
CA PRO A 165 -9.70 8.41 -34.07
C PRO A 165 -10.91 8.70 -33.18
N ALA A 166 -11.13 9.97 -32.85
CA ALA A 166 -12.29 10.40 -32.07
C ALA A 166 -13.58 9.96 -32.78
N VAL A 167 -14.39 9.17 -32.08
CA VAL A 167 -15.72 8.69 -32.52
C VAL A 167 -16.74 9.80 -32.35
#